data_AF-A0A8C5I2J8-F1
#
_entry.id   AF-A0A8C5I2J8-F1
#
_cell.length_a   1.000
_cell.length_b   1.000
_cell.length_c   1.000
_cell.angle_alpha   90.00
_cell.angle_beta   90.00
_cell.angle_gamma   90.00
#
_symmetry.space_group_name_H-M   'P 1'
#
loop_
_entity.id
_entity.type
_entity.pdbx_description
1 polymer ?
#
loop_
_entity_poly.entity_id
_entity_poly.type
_entity_poly.pdbx_seq_one_letter_code
_entity_poly.pdbx_strand_id
1 'polypeptide(L)'
;MDRRKLSQIDEELGSSDVEALCFLCLDVLNRKRLEGIKHARELFLRLEEKGLLDNQTFILHLLRTIQRFDLVRFLDTENQRVVETDSCPLLSKYRVMLYKIYEDMTEENLEKLKFLLKENLPRRLMEKSRTALDVFSELEKAELLSQTNVDGLLEYLLRFDQKLASLVRDYKGMGSTFIRLSIKHTSGMCFCTRMTIVSDAQPITKPCSPPDEAEFYALVHEPRGLCVVISNEKFTGPELGLRRGTRKDEETLEALFTKFGFKVVLHRDLTAQAMREEVNTLGQRNFINEDALVVCVLSHGDQGCVFGTDEKKVSLKELTLPFTGIQAPTLTGKPKLFFIQACQGKEFQKGALPCPPKPAQEKVQTQLEEDSGPVYGETVPSDADFLIGMATVEECKSFRHVVTGSIYIQKLCEMLEKSAESTEPDDILSILTRVNKEVSKGNYMGQKQMPQPKYTLTKKLVLTFVKENMN
;
A
#
# COMPACT_ATOMS: atom_id res chain seq x y z
N MET A 1 -1.31 19.88 -20.15
CA MET A 1 -2.23 18.90 -20.78
C MET A 1 -2.66 19.39 -22.17
N ASP A 2 -3.21 18.54 -23.05
CA ASP A 2 -3.86 18.99 -24.31
C ASP A 2 -5.15 19.79 -24.02
N ARG A 3 -5.22 21.01 -24.57
CA ARG A 3 -6.37 21.92 -24.41
C ARG A 3 -7.64 21.41 -25.08
N ARG A 4 -7.56 20.54 -26.09
CA ARG A 4 -8.76 19.91 -26.70
C ARG A 4 -9.43 18.96 -25.73
N LYS A 5 -8.65 18.09 -25.06
CA LYS A 5 -9.15 17.19 -24.02
C LYS A 5 -9.77 17.97 -22.84
N LEU A 6 -9.16 19.08 -22.43
CA LEU A 6 -9.72 19.96 -21.39
C LEU A 6 -11.06 20.60 -21.79
N SER A 7 -11.25 20.97 -23.06
CA SER A 7 -12.54 21.50 -23.56
C SER A 7 -13.64 20.43 -23.52
N GLN A 8 -13.32 19.21 -23.94
CA GLN A 8 -14.29 18.10 -23.93
C GLN A 8 -14.68 17.70 -22.50
N ILE A 9 -13.75 17.79 -21.54
CA ILE A 9 -14.04 17.61 -20.12
C ILE A 9 -14.92 18.76 -19.58
N ASP A 10 -14.72 20.01 -20.02
CA ASP A 10 -15.57 21.16 -19.64
C ASP A 10 -17.00 21.06 -20.19
N GLU A 11 -17.17 20.50 -21.38
CA GLU A 11 -18.49 20.27 -22.01
C GLU A 11 -19.30 19.18 -21.28
N GLU A 12 -18.63 18.18 -20.71
CA GLU A 12 -19.25 17.03 -20.05
C GLU A 12 -19.49 17.22 -18.53
N LEU A 13 -18.87 18.22 -17.88
CA LEU A 13 -18.99 18.45 -16.43
C LEU A 13 -20.19 19.36 -16.09
N GLY A 14 -21.06 18.88 -15.20
CA GLY A 14 -22.20 19.66 -14.70
C GLY A 14 -21.78 20.75 -13.71
N SER A 15 -22.69 21.71 -13.41
CA SER A 15 -22.39 22.78 -12.44
C SER A 15 -22.08 22.23 -11.04
N SER A 16 -22.74 21.15 -10.62
CA SER A 16 -22.42 20.41 -9.39
C SER A 16 -21.00 19.87 -9.37
N ASP A 17 -20.52 19.39 -10.51
CA ASP A 17 -19.20 18.80 -10.66
C ASP A 17 -18.14 19.89 -10.59
N VAL A 18 -18.38 21.05 -11.23
CA VAL A 18 -17.50 22.22 -11.14
C VAL A 18 -17.41 22.75 -9.70
N GLU A 19 -18.53 22.82 -8.97
CA GLU A 19 -18.55 23.22 -7.55
C GLU A 19 -17.76 22.22 -6.68
N ALA A 20 -17.95 20.92 -6.89
CA ALA A 20 -17.20 19.86 -6.21
C ALA A 20 -15.68 19.93 -6.50
N LEU A 21 -15.30 20.10 -7.76
CA LEU A 21 -13.89 20.23 -8.17
C LEU A 21 -13.24 21.48 -7.57
N CYS A 22 -13.97 22.62 -7.53
CA CYS A 22 -13.51 23.82 -6.86
C CYS A 22 -13.31 23.60 -5.36
N PHE A 23 -14.24 22.91 -4.68
CA PHE A 23 -14.10 22.56 -3.26
C PHE A 23 -12.88 21.67 -3.00
N LEU A 24 -12.67 20.62 -3.81
CA LEU A 24 -11.51 19.73 -3.68
C LEU A 24 -10.18 20.47 -3.89
N CYS A 25 -10.17 21.52 -4.72
CA CYS A 25 -8.99 22.34 -4.99
C CYS A 25 -8.69 23.43 -3.94
N LEU A 26 -9.52 23.60 -2.91
CA LEU A 26 -9.39 24.70 -1.92
C LEU A 26 -8.05 24.73 -1.16
N ASP A 27 -7.41 23.58 -0.97
CA ASP A 27 -6.11 23.49 -0.28
C ASP A 27 -4.92 23.78 -1.22
N VAL A 28 -5.16 23.85 -2.54
CA VAL A 28 -4.15 24.03 -3.59
C VAL A 28 -4.29 25.39 -4.30
N LEU A 29 -5.52 25.91 -4.36
CA LEU A 29 -5.88 27.21 -4.92
C LEU A 29 -6.56 28.08 -3.85
N ASN A 30 -5.99 29.26 -3.58
CA ASN A 30 -6.58 30.24 -2.66
C ASN A 30 -8.05 30.52 -3.02
N ARG A 31 -8.94 30.57 -2.02
CA ARG A 31 -10.39 30.85 -2.17
C ARG A 31 -10.73 31.96 -3.18
N LYS A 32 -10.04 33.10 -3.14
CA LYS A 32 -10.19 34.23 -4.10
C LYS A 32 -9.96 33.88 -5.59
N ARG A 33 -9.23 32.80 -5.90
CA ARG A 33 -9.01 32.29 -7.27
C ARG A 33 -10.02 31.22 -7.68
N LEU A 34 -10.88 30.78 -6.76
CA LEU A 34 -11.99 29.83 -6.99
C LEU A 34 -13.36 30.51 -6.94
N GLU A 35 -13.48 31.63 -6.22
CA GLU A 35 -14.68 32.48 -6.20
C GLU A 35 -15.16 32.86 -7.60
N GLY A 36 -16.41 32.51 -7.92
CA GLY A 36 -17.08 32.91 -9.16
C GLY A 36 -16.82 32.02 -10.38
N ILE A 37 -16.04 30.94 -10.26
CA ILE A 37 -15.87 29.95 -11.33
C ILE A 37 -17.21 29.29 -11.66
N LYS A 38 -17.57 29.24 -12.95
CA LYS A 38 -18.81 28.60 -13.43
C LYS A 38 -18.59 27.42 -14.38
N HIS A 39 -17.39 27.32 -14.93
CA HIS A 39 -17.03 26.31 -15.93
C HIS A 39 -15.70 25.66 -15.55
N ALA A 40 -15.57 24.35 -15.78
CA ALA A 40 -14.36 23.61 -15.46
C ALA A 40 -13.13 24.17 -16.19
N ARG A 41 -13.27 24.69 -17.41
CA ARG A 41 -12.19 25.37 -18.16
C ARG A 41 -11.56 26.52 -17.38
N GLU A 42 -12.33 27.27 -16.59
CA GLU A 42 -11.81 28.36 -15.76
C GLU A 42 -10.98 27.82 -14.59
N LEU A 43 -11.43 26.72 -13.97
CA LEU A 43 -10.65 26.00 -12.96
C LEU A 43 -9.36 25.41 -13.54
N PHE A 44 -9.44 24.78 -14.71
CA PHE A 44 -8.29 24.19 -15.38
C PHE A 44 -7.23 25.24 -15.74
N LEU A 45 -7.61 26.43 -16.21
CA LEU A 45 -6.67 27.54 -16.41
C LEU A 45 -5.98 27.95 -15.08
N ARG A 46 -6.71 28.00 -13.96
CA ARG A 46 -6.14 28.38 -12.64
C ARG A 46 -5.19 27.31 -12.07
N LEU A 47 -5.40 26.04 -12.44
CA LEU A 47 -4.53 24.90 -12.14
C LEU A 47 -3.30 24.84 -13.07
N GLU A 48 -3.46 25.15 -14.37
CA GLU A 48 -2.36 25.27 -15.35
C GLU A 48 -1.41 26.41 -14.94
N GLU A 49 -1.92 27.57 -14.53
CA GLU A 49 -1.16 28.69 -13.92
C GLU A 49 -0.36 28.30 -12.66
N LYS A 50 -0.58 27.12 -12.09
CA LYS A 50 0.09 26.59 -10.90
C LYS A 50 1.00 25.38 -11.17
N GLY A 51 1.15 24.94 -12.42
CA GLY A 51 1.93 23.75 -12.79
C GLY A 51 1.25 22.43 -12.40
N LEU A 52 -0.04 22.45 -12.11
CA LEU A 52 -0.77 21.27 -11.60
C LEU A 52 -1.34 20.40 -12.73
N LEU A 53 -1.31 20.89 -13.98
CA LEU A 53 -1.81 20.21 -15.18
C LEU A 53 -0.68 19.82 -16.15
N ASP A 54 0.56 19.80 -15.65
CA ASP A 54 1.76 19.42 -16.40
C ASP A 54 1.67 17.95 -16.84
N ASN A 55 1.12 17.10 -15.97
CA ASN A 55 0.74 15.71 -16.26
C ASN A 55 -0.80 15.52 -16.13
N GLN A 56 -1.29 14.33 -16.49
CA GLN A 56 -2.73 14.04 -16.43
C GLN A 56 -3.20 13.58 -15.04
N THR A 57 -2.28 13.24 -14.13
CA THR A 57 -2.59 12.50 -12.89
C THR A 57 -3.44 13.30 -11.91
N PHE A 58 -3.23 14.62 -11.78
CA PHE A 58 -4.02 15.45 -10.88
C PHE A 58 -5.49 15.56 -11.32
N ILE A 59 -5.74 15.73 -12.62
CA ILE A 59 -7.11 15.71 -13.17
C ILE A 59 -7.73 14.31 -13.09
N LEU A 60 -6.97 13.25 -13.40
CA LEU A 60 -7.46 11.88 -13.21
C LEU A 60 -7.87 11.63 -11.75
N HIS A 61 -7.11 12.12 -10.77
CA HIS A 61 -7.42 11.98 -9.36
C HIS A 61 -8.64 12.80 -8.93
N LEU A 62 -8.79 14.03 -9.43
CA LEU A 62 -10.00 14.85 -9.29
C LEU A 62 -11.24 14.15 -9.86
N LEU A 63 -11.19 13.70 -11.11
CA LEU A 63 -12.30 13.03 -11.81
C LEU A 63 -12.67 11.69 -11.16
N ARG A 64 -11.67 10.90 -10.70
CA ARG A 64 -11.90 9.69 -9.89
C ARG A 64 -12.57 10.01 -8.56
N THR A 65 -12.26 11.16 -7.95
CA THR A 65 -12.86 11.58 -6.67
C THR A 65 -14.33 11.96 -6.83
N ILE A 66 -14.69 12.68 -7.91
CA ILE A 66 -16.08 13.02 -8.24
C ILE A 66 -16.82 11.91 -9.03
N GLN A 67 -16.29 10.68 -9.02
CA GLN A 67 -16.85 9.49 -9.67
C GLN A 67 -17.15 9.60 -11.18
N ARG A 68 -16.53 10.55 -11.90
CA ARG A 68 -16.64 10.71 -13.36
C ARG A 68 -15.73 9.74 -14.12
N PHE A 69 -15.97 8.44 -13.92
CA PHE A 69 -15.18 7.35 -14.51
C PHE A 69 -15.26 7.29 -16.04
N ASP A 70 -16.30 7.85 -16.63
CA ASP A 70 -16.44 8.12 -18.07
C ASP A 70 -15.30 9.02 -18.59
N LEU A 71 -15.06 10.14 -17.90
CA LEU A 71 -14.01 11.11 -18.25
C LEU A 71 -12.61 10.61 -17.87
N VAL A 72 -12.50 9.80 -16.81
CA VAL A 72 -11.26 9.07 -16.48
C VAL A 72 -10.85 8.15 -17.62
N ARG A 73 -11.79 7.31 -18.13
CA ARG A 73 -11.52 6.40 -19.25
C ARG A 73 -11.18 7.15 -20.53
N PHE A 74 -11.85 8.27 -20.81
CA PHE A 74 -11.53 9.14 -21.94
C PHE A 74 -10.07 9.63 -21.91
N LEU A 75 -9.53 9.95 -20.73
CA LEU A 75 -8.12 10.31 -20.56
C LEU A 75 -7.16 9.10 -20.61
N ASP A 76 -7.52 7.98 -19.97
CA ASP A 76 -6.71 6.74 -19.89
C ASP A 76 -6.56 5.97 -21.23
N THR A 77 -7.25 6.38 -22.30
CA THR A 77 -7.29 5.61 -23.57
C THR A 77 -5.96 5.60 -24.36
N GLU A 78 -4.98 6.44 -24.00
CA GLU A 78 -3.65 6.43 -24.63
C GLU A 78 -2.59 5.81 -23.72
N ASN A 79 -1.93 4.75 -24.21
CA ASN A 79 -0.84 4.00 -23.56
C ASN A 79 0.46 4.81 -23.33
N GLN A 80 0.37 5.94 -22.61
CA GLN A 80 1.53 6.63 -22.06
C GLN A 80 1.78 6.09 -20.66
N ARG A 81 2.90 5.36 -20.51
CA ARG A 81 3.42 4.91 -19.21
C ARG A 81 3.46 6.10 -18.26
N VAL A 82 2.58 6.12 -17.27
CA VAL A 82 2.61 7.12 -16.21
C VAL A 82 3.90 6.88 -15.44
N VAL A 83 4.87 7.78 -15.60
CA VAL A 83 6.05 7.79 -14.75
C VAL A 83 5.58 8.22 -13.37
N GLU A 84 5.57 7.27 -12.44
CA GLU A 84 5.42 7.56 -11.02
C GLU A 84 6.55 8.52 -10.63
N THR A 85 6.16 9.75 -10.27
CA THR A 85 7.07 10.77 -9.74
C THR A 85 6.57 11.12 -8.34
N ASP A 86 7.46 11.06 -7.36
CA ASP A 86 7.18 11.19 -5.92
C ASP A 86 6.76 12.61 -5.48
N SER A 87 6.28 13.43 -6.43
CA SER A 87 6.02 14.86 -6.29
C SER A 87 4.69 15.30 -6.90
N CYS A 88 3.73 14.39 -7.09
CA CYS A 88 2.36 14.77 -7.43
C CYS A 88 1.61 15.28 -6.18
N PRO A 89 0.98 16.47 -6.21
CA PRO A 89 0.14 16.95 -5.12
C PRO A 89 -1.14 16.12 -5.05
N LEU A 90 -1.13 15.08 -4.20
CA LEU A 90 -2.30 14.30 -3.86
C LEU A 90 -3.39 15.20 -3.26
N LEU A 91 -4.66 14.91 -3.55
CA LEU A 91 -5.75 15.65 -2.93
C LEU A 91 -5.71 15.43 -1.42
N SER A 92 -5.90 16.50 -0.67
CA SER A 92 -5.96 16.48 0.78
C SER A 92 -6.98 15.44 1.25
N LYS A 93 -6.53 14.44 2.03
CA LYS A 93 -7.40 13.36 2.56
C LYS A 93 -8.62 13.93 3.30
N TYR A 94 -8.48 15.11 3.90
CA TYR A 94 -9.53 15.88 4.55
C TYR A 94 -10.58 16.39 3.56
N ARG A 95 -10.18 16.95 2.41
CA ARG A 95 -11.10 17.37 1.34
C ARG A 95 -11.85 16.18 0.75
N VAL A 96 -11.17 15.06 0.53
CA VAL A 96 -11.79 13.81 0.04
C VAL A 96 -12.80 13.25 1.05
N MET A 97 -12.50 13.29 2.36
CA MET A 97 -13.46 12.93 3.42
C MET A 97 -14.70 13.82 3.37
N LEU A 98 -14.54 15.15 3.36
CA LEU A 98 -15.68 16.08 3.33
C LEU A 98 -16.52 15.94 2.06
N TYR A 99 -15.90 15.69 0.91
CA TYR A 99 -16.63 15.43 -0.33
C TYR A 99 -17.46 14.14 -0.26
N LYS A 100 -16.91 13.04 0.26
CA LYS A 100 -17.66 11.79 0.46
C LYS A 100 -18.84 11.96 1.43
N ILE A 101 -18.65 12.76 2.49
CA ILE A 101 -19.75 13.08 3.42
C ILE A 101 -20.84 13.87 2.69
N TYR A 102 -20.49 14.81 1.81
CA TYR A 102 -21.46 15.53 0.98
C TYR A 102 -22.20 14.60 0.00
N GLU A 103 -21.48 13.71 -0.69
CA GLU A 103 -22.05 12.77 -1.67
C GLU A 103 -23.07 11.82 -1.04
N ASP A 104 -22.78 11.29 0.15
CA ASP A 104 -23.69 10.43 0.91
C ASP A 104 -24.78 11.20 1.71
N MET A 105 -24.81 12.53 1.69
CA MET A 105 -25.73 13.33 2.53
C MET A 105 -27.07 13.62 1.86
N THR A 106 -28.15 13.15 2.49
CA THR A 106 -29.52 13.48 2.09
C THR A 106 -29.91 14.93 2.45
N GLU A 107 -30.92 15.49 1.77
CA GLU A 107 -31.47 16.81 2.11
C GLU A 107 -31.97 16.89 3.57
N GLU A 108 -32.57 15.81 4.08
CA GLU A 108 -33.02 15.72 5.47
C GLU A 108 -31.84 15.79 6.45
N ASN A 109 -30.73 15.10 6.14
CA ASN A 109 -29.49 15.15 6.93
C ASN A 109 -28.84 16.54 6.88
N LEU A 110 -28.88 17.21 5.72
CA LEU A 110 -28.39 18.59 5.57
C LEU A 110 -29.21 19.59 6.41
N GLU A 111 -30.55 19.48 6.42
CA GLU A 111 -31.38 20.36 7.25
C GLU A 111 -31.24 20.06 8.76
N LYS A 112 -31.05 18.79 9.16
CA LYS A 112 -30.66 18.43 10.54
C LYS A 112 -29.31 19.06 10.92
N LEU A 113 -28.31 18.99 10.04
CA LEU A 113 -27.00 19.61 10.27
C LEU A 113 -27.12 21.14 10.41
N LYS A 114 -27.80 21.81 9.47
CA LYS A 114 -28.07 23.25 9.54
C LYS A 114 -28.84 23.62 10.81
N PHE A 115 -29.78 22.80 11.26
CA PHE A 115 -30.53 23.03 12.50
C PHE A 115 -29.61 22.98 13.73
N LEU A 116 -28.80 21.94 13.87
CA LEU A 116 -27.83 21.79 14.97
C LEU A 116 -26.79 22.93 14.99
N LEU A 117 -26.40 23.43 13.82
CA LEU A 117 -25.43 24.53 13.70
C LEU A 117 -25.99 25.93 14.03
N LYS A 118 -27.31 26.11 14.20
CA LYS A 118 -27.93 27.41 14.55
C LYS A 118 -27.51 27.94 15.92
N GLU A 119 -26.95 27.09 16.80
CA GLU A 119 -26.41 27.50 18.10
C GLU A 119 -25.00 28.10 17.98
N ASN A 120 -24.24 27.72 16.94
CA ASN A 120 -22.82 28.06 16.79
C ASN A 120 -22.52 28.97 15.58
N LEU A 121 -23.45 29.11 14.62
CA LEU A 121 -23.30 29.96 13.44
C LEU A 121 -24.52 30.89 13.21
N PRO A 122 -24.31 32.12 12.69
CA PRO A 122 -25.40 33.02 12.32
C PRO A 122 -26.40 32.41 11.33
N ARG A 123 -27.70 32.46 11.66
CA ARG A 123 -28.80 31.92 10.83
C ARG A 123 -28.74 32.34 9.35
N ARG A 124 -28.34 33.60 9.09
CA ARG A 124 -28.17 34.18 7.74
C ARG A 124 -27.11 33.51 6.86
N LEU A 125 -26.18 32.73 7.43
CA LEU A 125 -25.22 31.94 6.68
C LEU A 125 -25.83 30.59 6.26
N MET A 126 -26.52 29.92 7.19
CA MET A 126 -27.21 28.65 6.92
C MET A 126 -28.37 28.79 5.91
N GLU A 127 -28.99 29.97 5.82
CA GLU A 127 -29.96 30.34 4.78
C GLU A 127 -29.34 30.51 3.38
N LYS A 128 -28.02 30.72 3.28
CA LYS A 128 -27.30 30.86 2.01
C LYS A 128 -26.63 29.56 1.56
N SER A 129 -26.22 28.70 2.49
CA SER A 129 -25.65 27.38 2.22
C SER A 129 -26.69 26.45 1.60
N ARG A 130 -26.51 26.10 0.33
CA ARG A 130 -27.42 25.21 -0.42
C ARG A 130 -26.99 23.75 -0.29
N THR A 131 -25.68 23.51 -0.27
CA THR A 131 -25.06 22.18 -0.20
C THR A 131 -24.37 21.94 1.14
N ALA A 132 -23.99 20.70 1.43
CA ALA A 132 -23.12 20.41 2.58
C ALA A 132 -21.71 21.02 2.42
N LEU A 133 -21.20 21.12 1.19
CA LEU A 133 -19.90 21.76 0.90
C LEU A 133 -19.90 23.25 1.28
N ASP A 134 -21.02 23.95 1.09
CA ASP A 134 -21.20 25.32 1.58
C ASP A 134 -21.11 25.38 3.12
N VAL A 135 -21.80 24.46 3.80
CA VAL A 135 -21.80 24.39 5.29
C VAL A 135 -20.39 24.10 5.81
N PHE A 136 -19.65 23.15 5.21
CA PHE A 136 -18.26 22.88 5.57
C PHE A 136 -17.35 24.10 5.32
N SER A 137 -17.58 24.82 4.22
CA SER A 137 -16.83 26.04 3.89
C SER A 137 -17.08 27.17 4.89
N GLU A 138 -18.30 27.31 5.41
CA GLU A 138 -18.62 28.26 6.49
C GLU A 138 -18.06 27.80 7.86
N LEU A 139 -18.09 26.51 8.17
CA LEU A 139 -17.46 25.96 9.39
C LEU A 139 -15.94 26.19 9.40
N GLU A 140 -15.28 26.07 8.25
CA GLU A 140 -13.86 26.44 8.10
C GLU A 140 -13.61 27.94 8.26
N LYS A 141 -14.52 28.81 7.78
CA LYS A 141 -14.41 30.28 7.99
C LYS A 141 -14.57 30.66 9.46
N ALA A 142 -15.31 29.87 10.23
CA ALA A 142 -15.52 30.05 11.66
C ALA A 142 -14.49 29.28 12.53
N GLU A 143 -13.48 28.64 11.94
CA GLU A 143 -12.47 27.82 12.61
C GLU A 143 -13.03 26.62 13.42
N LEU A 144 -14.30 26.27 13.20
CA LEU A 144 -15.00 25.14 13.82
C LEU A 144 -14.69 23.79 13.15
N LEU A 145 -14.08 23.82 11.97
CA LEU A 145 -13.70 22.65 11.18
C LEU A 145 -12.35 22.89 10.51
N SER A 146 -11.43 21.93 10.60
CA SER A 146 -10.13 21.94 9.92
C SER A 146 -9.55 20.53 9.78
N GLN A 147 -8.44 20.40 9.06
CA GLN A 147 -7.69 19.14 8.92
C GLN A 147 -7.30 18.51 10.28
N THR A 148 -7.11 19.31 11.33
CA THR A 148 -6.75 18.83 12.68
C THR A 148 -7.90 18.91 13.69
N ASN A 149 -9.05 19.47 13.30
CA ASN A 149 -10.24 19.61 14.13
C ASN A 149 -11.48 19.18 13.35
N VAL A 150 -11.83 17.90 13.43
CA VAL A 150 -13.05 17.32 12.84
C VAL A 150 -14.04 16.84 13.91
N ASP A 151 -13.76 17.13 15.18
CA ASP A 151 -14.43 16.57 16.35
C ASP A 151 -15.87 17.07 16.46
N GLY A 152 -16.10 18.36 16.26
CA GLY A 152 -17.44 18.94 16.23
C GLY A 152 -18.29 18.36 15.09
N LEU A 153 -17.72 18.20 13.89
CA LEU A 153 -18.43 17.58 12.77
C LEU A 153 -18.81 16.12 13.07
N LEU A 154 -17.90 15.35 13.67
CA LEU A 154 -18.20 13.98 14.12
C LEU A 154 -19.37 13.97 15.12
N GLU A 155 -19.37 14.87 16.11
CA GLU A 155 -20.46 14.96 17.10
C GLU A 155 -21.80 15.27 16.45
N TYR A 156 -21.87 16.22 15.51
CA TYR A 156 -23.11 16.53 14.79
C TYR A 156 -23.60 15.34 13.98
N LEU A 157 -22.73 14.70 13.19
CA LEU A 157 -23.09 13.55 12.36
C LEU A 157 -23.60 12.37 13.21
N LEU A 158 -22.97 12.08 14.36
CA LEU A 158 -23.40 11.00 15.27
C LEU A 158 -24.84 11.15 15.76
N ARG A 159 -25.41 12.37 15.79
CA ARG A 159 -26.79 12.63 16.22
C ARG A 159 -27.85 12.23 15.19
N PHE A 160 -27.50 12.02 13.92
CA PHE A 160 -28.48 11.70 12.87
C PHE A 160 -28.03 10.67 11.83
N ASP A 161 -26.73 10.45 11.60
CA ASP A 161 -26.22 9.49 10.62
C ASP A 161 -24.89 8.84 11.04
N GLN A 162 -24.97 7.55 11.38
CA GLN A 162 -23.82 6.74 11.83
C GLN A 162 -22.86 6.37 10.70
N LYS A 163 -23.31 6.35 9.43
CA LYS A 163 -22.48 6.07 8.24
C LYS A 163 -21.66 7.30 7.88
N LEU A 164 -22.27 8.48 7.84
CA LEU A 164 -21.53 9.74 7.67
C LEU A 164 -20.52 9.95 8.82
N ALA A 165 -20.90 9.59 10.05
CA ALA A 165 -20.00 9.61 11.20
C ALA A 165 -18.87 8.56 11.13
N SER A 166 -19.00 7.46 10.36
CA SER A 166 -17.88 6.52 10.17
C SER A 166 -16.81 7.12 9.26
N LEU A 167 -17.19 7.85 8.20
CA LEU A 167 -16.23 8.53 7.32
C LEU A 167 -15.29 9.48 8.08
N VAL A 168 -15.79 10.22 9.08
CA VAL A 168 -14.96 11.07 9.95
C VAL A 168 -14.12 10.26 10.94
N ARG A 169 -14.64 9.13 11.44
CA ARG A 169 -13.85 8.21 12.31
C ARG A 169 -12.71 7.55 11.55
N ASP A 170 -12.94 7.13 10.31
CA ASP A 170 -11.91 6.55 9.44
C ASP A 170 -10.82 7.58 9.13
N TYR A 171 -11.21 8.84 8.88
CA TYR A 171 -10.28 9.95 8.75
C TYR A 171 -9.46 10.21 10.03
N LYS A 172 -10.08 10.21 11.22
CA LYS A 172 -9.35 10.29 12.49
C LYS A 172 -8.42 9.09 12.72
N GLY A 173 -8.85 7.88 12.36
CA GLY A 173 -8.07 6.65 12.44
C GLY A 173 -6.83 6.67 11.54
N MET A 174 -6.93 7.32 10.38
CA MET A 174 -5.80 7.63 9.50
C MET A 174 -4.88 8.75 10.03
N GLY A 175 -5.16 9.36 11.19
CA GLY A 175 -4.62 10.68 11.59
C GLY A 175 -3.91 10.77 12.95
N SER A 176 -3.63 9.67 13.65
CA SER A 176 -2.89 9.72 14.93
C SER A 176 -1.36 9.69 14.77
N THR A 177 -0.81 10.71 14.08
CA THR A 177 0.63 11.00 14.08
C THR A 177 0.93 12.49 14.24
N PHE A 178 0.27 13.15 15.19
CA PHE A 178 0.70 14.47 15.68
C PHE A 178 0.71 14.50 17.22
N ILE A 179 1.92 14.42 17.79
CA ILE A 179 2.15 14.68 19.21
C ILE A 179 1.83 16.15 19.48
N ARG A 180 0.76 16.42 20.23
CA ARG A 180 0.41 17.77 20.67
C ARG A 180 1.17 18.12 21.96
N LEU A 181 2.40 18.64 21.85
CA LEU A 181 3.04 19.30 22.97
C LEU A 181 2.16 20.48 23.43
N SER A 182 1.61 20.38 24.64
CA SER A 182 0.82 21.45 25.24
C SER A 182 1.75 22.45 25.92
N ILE A 183 2.08 23.54 25.21
CA ILE A 183 2.72 24.71 25.81
C ILE A 183 1.67 25.44 26.66
N LYS A 184 1.86 25.45 27.98
CA LYS A 184 1.08 26.30 28.88
C LYS A 184 1.61 27.72 28.82
N HIS A 185 0.81 28.66 28.34
CA HIS A 185 1.10 30.09 28.49
C HIS A 185 0.88 30.53 29.95
N THR A 186 1.91 31.11 30.54
CA THR A 186 1.78 32.10 31.62
C THR A 186 2.38 33.42 31.16
N SER A 187 1.71 34.52 31.49
CA SER A 187 1.93 35.88 30.97
C SER A 187 3.22 36.55 31.46
N GLY A 188 3.84 37.39 30.62
CA GLY A 188 5.02 38.18 31.00
C GLY A 188 5.60 39.08 29.90
N MET A 189 5.05 40.29 29.78
CA MET A 189 5.46 41.48 28.99
C MET A 189 6.82 41.52 28.23
N CYS A 190 6.72 41.78 26.92
CA CYS A 190 7.37 42.85 26.12
C CYS A 190 8.75 43.42 26.54
N PHE A 191 9.75 43.39 25.62
CA PHE A 191 10.25 44.61 24.95
C PHE A 191 10.97 44.30 23.62
N CYS A 192 11.02 45.28 22.72
CA CYS A 192 11.42 45.12 21.31
C CYS A 192 12.90 45.50 21.06
N THR A 193 13.61 44.75 20.22
CA THR A 193 14.74 45.30 19.42
C THR A 193 14.81 44.63 18.04
N ARG A 194 15.44 45.29 17.07
CA ARG A 194 15.15 45.16 15.63
C ARG A 194 16.29 44.53 14.83
N MET A 195 15.95 43.47 14.08
CA MET A 195 16.64 42.90 12.91
C MET A 195 18.10 42.41 13.04
N THR A 196 18.27 41.11 12.79
CA THR A 196 19.29 40.63 11.85
C THR A 196 18.70 39.45 11.08
N ILE A 197 18.76 39.49 9.74
CA ILE A 197 18.36 38.35 8.90
C ILE A 197 19.60 37.48 8.73
N VAL A 198 19.49 36.19 9.02
CA VAL A 198 20.47 35.17 8.62
C VAL A 198 19.71 34.02 7.97
N SER A 199 20.14 33.65 6.77
CA SER A 199 19.54 32.58 5.97
C SER A 199 20.13 31.22 6.35
N ASP A 200 19.29 30.21 6.16
CA ASP A 200 19.46 28.75 6.13
C ASP A 200 20.87 28.11 6.13
N ALA A 201 20.89 26.90 6.69
CA ALA A 201 21.95 25.87 6.62
C ALA A 201 23.20 26.06 7.49
N GLN A 202 23.10 25.61 8.76
CA GLN A 202 24.15 24.79 9.38
C GLN A 202 23.55 23.63 10.21
N PRO A 203 24.19 22.45 10.23
CA PRO A 203 23.65 21.26 10.89
C PRO A 203 23.81 21.30 12.41
N ILE A 204 22.81 20.77 13.12
CA ILE A 204 22.85 20.60 14.58
C ILE A 204 23.92 19.54 14.93
N THR A 205 25.08 20.01 15.37
CA THR A 205 26.19 19.16 15.81
C THR A 205 25.99 18.69 17.25
N LYS A 206 25.18 17.63 17.41
CA LYS A 206 25.27 16.61 18.48
C LYS A 206 24.16 15.55 18.30
N PRO A 207 24.47 14.34 17.78
CA PRO A 207 23.50 13.24 17.79
C PRO A 207 23.33 12.72 19.23
N CYS A 208 22.08 12.57 19.67
CA CYS A 208 21.73 11.98 20.97
C CYS A 208 21.50 10.46 20.85
N SER A 209 22.40 9.79 20.15
CA SER A 209 22.57 8.35 20.04
C SER A 209 23.96 8.10 19.44
N PRO A 210 24.63 6.96 19.69
CA PRO A 210 25.72 6.56 18.81
C PRO A 210 25.21 6.48 17.36
N PRO A 211 26.03 6.81 16.35
CA PRO A 211 25.67 6.55 14.97
C PRO A 211 25.47 5.04 14.78
N ASP A 212 24.40 4.65 14.10
CA ASP A 212 24.12 3.26 13.77
C ASP A 212 24.99 2.84 12.57
N GLU A 213 26.28 2.65 12.83
CA GLU A 213 27.32 2.29 11.84
C GLU A 213 27.23 0.80 11.41
N ALA A 214 26.23 0.06 11.87
CA ALA A 214 26.09 -1.36 11.56
C ALA A 214 25.55 -1.57 10.15
N GLU A 215 26.44 -1.94 9.22
CA GLU A 215 26.10 -2.29 7.83
C GLU A 215 25.15 -3.51 7.72
N PHE A 216 25.10 -4.36 8.76
CA PHE A 216 24.35 -5.62 8.78
C PHE A 216 23.31 -5.69 9.91
N TYR A 217 22.20 -6.39 9.68
CA TYR A 217 21.30 -6.80 10.76
C TYR A 217 21.95 -7.89 11.62
N ALA A 218 21.87 -7.75 12.94
CA ALA A 218 22.33 -8.76 13.89
C ALA A 218 21.29 -9.88 14.05
N LEU A 219 21.72 -11.14 13.94
CA LEU A 219 20.89 -12.33 14.14
C LEU A 219 21.47 -13.17 15.29
N VAL A 220 21.22 -12.72 16.53
CA VAL A 220 21.92 -13.17 17.76
C VAL A 220 21.04 -13.93 18.75
N HIS A 221 19.72 -13.91 18.59
CA HIS A 221 18.79 -14.63 19.47
C HIS A 221 18.63 -16.09 19.06
N GLU A 222 18.24 -16.92 20.03
CA GLU A 222 17.86 -18.31 19.80
C GLU A 222 16.47 -18.57 20.43
N PRO A 223 15.41 -18.80 19.64
CA PRO A 223 15.39 -18.78 18.18
C PRO A 223 15.63 -17.37 17.61
N ARG A 224 16.17 -17.28 16.40
CA ARG A 224 16.34 -16.00 15.67
C ARG A 224 15.01 -15.36 15.29
N GLY A 225 13.92 -16.11 15.37
CA GLY A 225 12.55 -15.62 15.24
C GLY A 225 11.60 -16.69 14.74
N LEU A 226 10.43 -16.25 14.27
CA LEU A 226 9.44 -17.11 13.65
C LEU A 226 9.57 -17.19 12.13
N CYS A 227 9.35 -18.39 11.60
CA CYS A 227 9.01 -18.62 10.20
C CYS A 227 7.58 -19.16 10.12
N VAL A 228 6.62 -18.32 9.73
CA VAL A 228 5.21 -18.72 9.62
C VAL A 228 4.90 -19.06 8.17
N VAL A 229 4.50 -20.30 7.93
CA VAL A 229 4.14 -20.80 6.60
C VAL A 229 2.62 -20.96 6.54
N ILE A 230 1.96 -20.21 5.66
CA ILE A 230 0.54 -20.38 5.33
C ILE A 230 0.48 -21.09 3.98
N SER A 231 0.02 -22.34 3.98
CA SER A 231 -0.06 -23.17 2.77
C SER A 231 -1.49 -23.61 2.50
N ASN A 232 -2.08 -23.07 1.44
CA ASN A 232 -3.40 -23.46 0.98
C ASN A 232 -3.23 -24.46 -0.18
N GLU A 233 -3.59 -25.71 0.07
CA GLU A 233 -3.59 -26.81 -0.90
C GLU A 233 -4.98 -26.98 -1.51
N LYS A 234 -6.03 -26.94 -0.67
CA LYS A 234 -7.41 -27.32 -1.01
C LYS A 234 -8.37 -26.14 -0.92
N PHE A 235 -9.00 -25.81 -2.03
CA PHE A 235 -9.99 -24.75 -2.13
C PHE A 235 -11.40 -25.36 -2.13
N THR A 236 -12.35 -24.69 -1.48
CA THR A 236 -13.71 -25.21 -1.24
C THR A 236 -14.75 -24.68 -2.23
N GLY A 237 -14.41 -23.62 -2.98
CA GLY A 237 -15.27 -23.10 -4.03
C GLY A 237 -15.03 -23.77 -5.39
N PRO A 238 -15.74 -23.33 -6.45
CA PRO A 238 -15.70 -23.96 -7.76
C PRO A 238 -14.66 -23.36 -8.72
N GLU A 239 -14.01 -22.25 -8.39
CA GLU A 239 -13.16 -21.50 -9.33
C GLU A 239 -11.67 -21.86 -9.25
N LEU A 240 -11.19 -22.29 -8.09
CA LEU A 240 -9.79 -22.56 -7.81
C LEU A 240 -9.48 -24.06 -7.71
N GLY A 241 -8.32 -24.44 -8.25
CA GLY A 241 -7.87 -25.83 -8.31
C GLY A 241 -7.22 -26.34 -7.02
N LEU A 242 -6.97 -27.65 -6.98
CA LEU A 242 -6.09 -28.24 -5.97
C LEU A 242 -4.63 -27.89 -6.28
N ARG A 243 -3.88 -27.35 -5.32
CA ARG A 243 -2.48 -26.93 -5.52
C ARG A 243 -1.48 -28.06 -5.25
N ARG A 244 -1.45 -29.07 -6.14
CA ARG A 244 -0.63 -30.29 -5.95
C ARG A 244 0.85 -29.95 -5.89
N GLY A 245 1.55 -30.54 -4.92
CA GLY A 245 2.98 -30.32 -4.71
C GLY A 245 3.33 -29.21 -3.71
N THR A 246 2.37 -28.39 -3.25
CA THR A 246 2.62 -27.35 -2.22
C THR A 246 3.18 -27.94 -0.92
N ARG A 247 2.86 -29.20 -0.60
CA ARG A 247 3.47 -29.95 0.53
C ARG A 247 4.99 -30.10 0.41
N LYS A 248 5.54 -30.21 -0.81
CA LYS A 248 6.99 -30.28 -1.02
C LYS A 248 7.65 -28.93 -0.73
N ASP A 249 6.94 -27.83 -0.97
CA ASP A 249 7.38 -26.49 -0.57
C ASP A 249 7.32 -26.31 0.96
N GLU A 250 6.27 -26.81 1.63
CA GLU A 250 6.19 -26.84 3.10
C GLU A 250 7.40 -27.57 3.71
N GLU A 251 7.68 -28.80 3.27
CA GLU A 251 8.82 -29.60 3.74
C GLU A 251 10.16 -28.90 3.51
N THR A 252 10.39 -28.33 2.32
CA THR A 252 11.64 -27.64 1.99
C THR A 252 11.81 -26.37 2.83
N LEU A 253 10.75 -25.58 3.03
CA LEU A 253 10.77 -24.38 3.87
C LEU A 253 11.00 -24.73 5.35
N GLU A 254 10.30 -25.73 5.88
CA GLU A 254 10.43 -26.17 7.26
C GLU A 254 11.86 -26.64 7.57
N ALA A 255 12.41 -27.51 6.72
CA ALA A 255 13.79 -27.98 6.88
C ALA A 255 14.80 -26.82 6.83
N LEU A 256 14.68 -25.92 5.86
CA LEU A 256 15.64 -24.84 5.65
C LEU A 256 15.59 -23.78 6.76
N PHE A 257 14.41 -23.27 7.10
CA PHE A 257 14.30 -22.23 8.12
C PHE A 257 14.59 -22.74 9.54
N THR A 258 14.40 -24.05 9.79
CA THR A 258 14.89 -24.71 11.01
C THR A 258 16.43 -24.68 11.07
N LYS A 259 17.15 -25.05 9.99
CA LYS A 259 18.63 -24.91 9.93
C LYS A 259 19.10 -23.46 10.13
N PHE A 260 18.31 -22.49 9.68
CA PHE A 260 18.58 -21.07 9.92
C PHE A 260 18.25 -20.59 11.35
N GLY A 261 17.76 -21.43 12.26
CA GLY A 261 17.47 -21.06 13.65
C GLY A 261 16.13 -20.40 13.88
N PHE A 262 15.21 -20.48 12.91
CA PHE A 262 13.84 -20.00 13.08
C PHE A 262 12.96 -21.11 13.65
N LYS A 263 12.03 -20.74 14.53
CA LYS A 263 10.93 -21.60 14.91
C LYS A 263 9.87 -21.57 13.81
N VAL A 264 9.73 -22.68 13.10
CA VAL A 264 8.73 -22.82 12.02
C VAL A 264 7.35 -23.08 12.62
N VAL A 265 6.32 -22.45 12.06
CA VAL A 265 4.91 -22.69 12.38
C VAL A 265 4.13 -22.80 11.07
N LEU A 266 3.41 -23.91 10.88
CA LEU A 266 2.73 -24.25 9.63
C LEU A 266 1.21 -24.25 9.80
N HIS A 267 0.54 -23.40 9.03
CA HIS A 267 -0.91 -23.30 8.94
C HIS A 267 -1.35 -23.80 7.56
N ARG A 268 -2.27 -24.76 7.53
CA ARG A 268 -2.76 -25.38 6.28
C ARG A 268 -4.22 -25.02 6.02
N ASP A 269 -4.53 -24.82 4.75
CA ASP A 269 -5.90 -24.69 4.21
C ASP A 269 -6.77 -23.61 4.91
N LEU A 270 -6.18 -22.44 5.22
CA LEU A 270 -6.87 -21.33 5.88
C LEU A 270 -7.83 -20.58 4.95
N THR A 271 -9.03 -20.26 5.45
CA THR A 271 -9.94 -19.30 4.81
C THR A 271 -9.36 -17.89 4.86
N ALA A 272 -9.85 -16.98 4.01
CA ALA A 272 -9.36 -15.59 3.97
C ALA A 272 -9.52 -14.89 5.33
N GLN A 273 -10.57 -15.23 6.07
CA GLN A 273 -10.79 -14.71 7.42
C GLN A 273 -9.80 -15.30 8.43
N ALA A 274 -9.57 -16.62 8.40
CA ALA A 274 -8.57 -17.26 9.27
C ALA A 274 -7.14 -16.75 8.96
N MET A 275 -6.80 -16.49 7.69
CA MET A 275 -5.54 -15.85 7.32
C MET A 275 -5.37 -14.46 7.94
N ARG A 276 -6.43 -13.61 7.90
CA ARG A 276 -6.43 -12.31 8.58
C ARG A 276 -6.25 -12.46 10.08
N GLU A 277 -6.99 -13.37 10.71
CA GLU A 277 -6.93 -13.58 12.16
C GLU A 277 -5.56 -14.06 12.61
N GLU A 278 -4.92 -14.95 11.84
CA GLU A 278 -3.55 -15.42 12.11
C GLU A 278 -2.53 -14.28 12.01
N VAL A 279 -2.50 -13.52 10.90
CA VAL A 279 -1.52 -12.42 10.76
C VAL A 279 -1.73 -11.29 11.77
N ASN A 280 -2.98 -11.00 12.15
CA ASN A 280 -3.28 -10.02 13.20
C ASN A 280 -2.85 -10.52 14.59
N THR A 281 -3.11 -11.79 14.90
CA THR A 281 -2.68 -12.41 16.17
C THR A 281 -1.15 -12.46 16.26
N LEU A 282 -0.49 -12.80 15.16
CA LEU A 282 0.96 -12.81 15.04
C LEU A 282 1.55 -11.40 15.19
N GLY A 283 0.94 -10.37 14.59
CA GLY A 283 1.38 -8.97 14.74
C GLY A 283 1.33 -8.45 16.18
N GLN A 284 0.42 -8.98 17.00
CA GLN A 284 0.29 -8.64 18.43
C GLN A 284 1.30 -9.38 19.34
N ARG A 285 2.09 -10.32 18.80
CA ARG A 285 3.11 -11.05 19.56
C ARG A 285 4.24 -10.10 19.98
N ASN A 286 4.84 -10.39 21.15
CA ASN A 286 6.08 -9.75 21.56
C ASN A 286 7.29 -10.41 20.87
N PHE A 287 7.98 -9.65 20.01
CA PHE A 287 9.18 -10.08 19.27
C PHE A 287 10.50 -9.57 19.89
N ILE A 288 10.52 -9.13 21.15
CA ILE A 288 11.72 -8.48 21.73
C ILE A 288 12.95 -9.39 21.69
N ASN A 289 12.78 -10.68 21.99
CA ASN A 289 13.82 -11.72 22.01
C ASN A 289 13.92 -12.53 20.69
N GLU A 290 13.49 -11.94 19.57
CA GLU A 290 13.58 -12.51 18.22
C GLU A 290 14.26 -11.47 17.32
N ASP A 291 15.14 -11.86 16.40
CA ASP A 291 15.86 -10.93 15.53
C ASP A 291 15.09 -10.56 14.26
N ALA A 292 14.28 -11.48 13.74
CA ALA A 292 13.67 -11.39 12.42
C ALA A 292 12.30 -12.08 12.37
N LEU A 293 11.47 -11.70 11.40
CA LEU A 293 10.22 -12.40 11.07
C LEU A 293 10.28 -12.89 9.62
N VAL A 294 9.89 -14.14 9.39
CA VAL A 294 9.67 -14.70 8.05
C VAL A 294 8.23 -15.16 7.92
N VAL A 295 7.55 -14.76 6.84
CA VAL A 295 6.19 -15.19 6.50
C VAL A 295 6.18 -15.72 5.07
N CYS A 296 5.93 -17.02 4.91
CA CYS A 296 5.81 -17.68 3.62
C CYS A 296 4.33 -17.92 3.31
N VAL A 297 3.84 -17.42 2.17
CA VAL A 297 2.44 -17.60 1.75
C VAL A 297 2.40 -18.36 0.43
N LEU A 298 1.86 -19.58 0.48
CA LEU A 298 1.72 -20.49 -0.66
C LEU A 298 0.22 -20.62 -0.96
N SER A 299 -0.28 -19.93 -1.98
CA SER A 299 -1.71 -19.99 -2.35
C SER A 299 -1.94 -19.68 -3.82
N HIS A 300 -3.19 -19.76 -4.26
CA HIS A 300 -3.63 -19.05 -5.45
C HIS A 300 -3.53 -17.53 -5.23
N GLY A 301 -3.39 -16.77 -6.30
CA GLY A 301 -3.42 -15.30 -6.23
C GLY A 301 -3.76 -14.61 -7.54
N ASP A 302 -3.82 -13.29 -7.43
CA ASP A 302 -4.06 -12.32 -8.50
C ASP A 302 -3.25 -11.05 -8.15
N GLN A 303 -3.26 -10.03 -9.02
CA GLN A 303 -2.51 -8.80 -8.79
C GLN A 303 -2.81 -8.21 -7.40
N GLY A 304 -1.80 -8.11 -6.54
CA GLY A 304 -1.93 -7.49 -5.21
C GLY A 304 -2.64 -8.32 -4.13
N CYS A 305 -3.03 -9.57 -4.39
CA CYS A 305 -3.69 -10.41 -3.40
C CYS A 305 -3.40 -11.91 -3.52
N VAL A 306 -3.68 -12.62 -2.42
CA VAL A 306 -3.75 -14.08 -2.35
C VAL A 306 -5.17 -14.51 -2.01
N PHE A 307 -5.50 -15.77 -2.26
CA PHE A 307 -6.80 -16.35 -1.93
C PHE A 307 -6.75 -17.21 -0.66
N GLY A 308 -7.79 -17.11 0.16
CA GLY A 308 -8.12 -18.12 1.16
C GLY A 308 -8.76 -19.35 0.52
N THR A 309 -8.90 -20.43 1.29
CA THR A 309 -9.57 -21.66 0.82
C THR A 309 -11.06 -21.48 0.51
N ASP A 310 -11.69 -20.41 1.01
CA ASP A 310 -13.04 -19.96 0.68
C ASP A 310 -13.10 -19.05 -0.57
N GLU A 311 -12.05 -19.04 -1.39
CA GLU A 311 -11.89 -18.24 -2.63
C GLU A 311 -12.04 -16.73 -2.45
N LYS A 312 -12.00 -16.23 -1.21
CA LYS A 312 -11.98 -14.80 -0.92
C LYS A 312 -10.56 -14.27 -0.93
N LYS A 313 -10.44 -13.02 -1.37
CA LYS A 313 -9.16 -12.29 -1.44
C LYS A 313 -8.68 -11.84 -0.05
N VAL A 314 -7.37 -11.89 0.14
CA VAL A 314 -6.61 -11.18 1.18
C VAL A 314 -5.52 -10.40 0.45
N SER A 315 -5.55 -9.07 0.56
CA SER A 315 -4.54 -8.21 -0.07
C SER A 315 -3.16 -8.38 0.57
N LEU A 316 -2.11 -8.12 -0.20
CA LEU A 316 -0.74 -8.10 0.33
C LEU A 316 -0.57 -7.05 1.43
N LYS A 317 -1.38 -5.98 1.39
CA LYS A 317 -1.47 -4.99 2.46
C LYS A 317 -2.04 -5.58 3.75
N GLU A 318 -3.14 -6.33 3.71
CA GLU A 318 -3.70 -7.00 4.90
C GLU A 318 -2.71 -8.00 5.53
N LEU A 319 -1.85 -8.64 4.73
CA LEU A 319 -0.81 -9.55 5.23
C LEU A 319 0.38 -8.85 5.87
N THR A 320 0.71 -7.63 5.46
CA THR A 320 1.93 -6.91 5.89
C THR A 320 1.66 -5.85 6.96
N LEU A 321 0.46 -5.25 6.94
CA LEU A 321 0.02 -4.17 7.83
C LEU A 321 0.18 -4.48 9.34
N PRO A 322 -0.08 -5.71 9.85
CA PRO A 322 0.12 -6.04 11.27
C PRO A 322 1.57 -5.97 11.75
N PHE A 323 2.55 -5.98 10.84
CA PHE A 323 3.99 -6.04 11.14
C PHE A 323 4.70 -4.70 10.96
N THR A 324 3.95 -3.65 10.67
CA THR A 324 4.45 -2.27 10.58
C THR A 324 4.95 -1.80 11.94
N GLY A 325 5.90 -0.85 11.99
CA GLY A 325 6.50 -0.39 13.26
C GLY A 325 5.49 0.23 14.25
N ILE A 326 4.31 0.63 13.77
CA ILE A 326 3.19 1.10 14.59
C ILE A 326 2.42 -0.08 15.22
N GLN A 327 2.23 -1.19 14.50
CA GLN A 327 1.37 -2.31 14.93
C GLN A 327 2.15 -3.42 15.65
N ALA A 328 3.41 -3.67 15.25
CA ALA A 328 4.34 -4.54 15.94
C ALA A 328 5.62 -3.78 16.35
N PRO A 329 5.57 -2.89 17.36
CA PRO A 329 6.72 -2.05 17.74
C PRO A 329 8.00 -2.84 18.05
N THR A 330 7.87 -4.06 18.58
CA THR A 330 8.99 -4.97 18.89
C THR A 330 9.70 -5.56 17.66
N LEU A 331 9.17 -5.33 16.45
CA LEU A 331 9.79 -5.64 15.14
C LEU A 331 10.35 -4.39 14.43
N THR A 332 10.37 -3.23 15.07
CA THR A 332 11.00 -2.02 14.52
C THR A 332 12.52 -2.20 14.45
N GLY A 333 13.15 -1.88 13.32
CA GLY A 333 14.59 -2.09 13.12
C GLY A 333 15.00 -3.54 12.86
N LYS A 334 14.03 -4.46 12.75
CA LYS A 334 14.23 -5.91 12.52
C LYS A 334 13.72 -6.32 11.14
N PRO A 335 14.43 -7.17 10.39
CA PRO A 335 14.02 -7.57 9.04
C PRO A 335 12.73 -8.41 9.06
N LYS A 336 11.80 -8.06 8.18
CA LYS A 336 10.49 -8.68 8.00
C LYS A 336 10.39 -9.22 6.58
N LEU A 337 10.64 -10.52 6.41
CA LEU A 337 10.71 -11.19 5.11
C LEU A 337 9.37 -11.85 4.77
N PHE A 338 8.83 -11.55 3.60
CA PHE A 338 7.63 -12.16 3.04
C PHE A 338 8.00 -12.86 1.74
N PHE A 339 7.74 -14.17 1.64
CA PHE A 339 7.96 -14.94 0.43
C PHE A 339 6.63 -15.47 -0.08
N ILE A 340 6.17 -14.95 -1.22
CA ILE A 340 4.79 -15.11 -1.67
C ILE A 340 4.77 -15.86 -3.00
N GLN A 341 4.39 -17.14 -2.91
CA GLN A 341 4.14 -18.02 -4.03
C GLN A 341 2.65 -17.97 -4.38
N ALA A 342 2.34 -17.05 -5.28
CA ALA A 342 1.04 -16.86 -5.89
C ALA A 342 1.18 -16.17 -7.26
N CYS A 343 0.22 -16.34 -8.16
CA CYS A 343 0.15 -15.54 -9.40
C CYS A 343 -0.08 -14.05 -9.09
N GLN A 344 0.32 -13.16 -10.01
CA GLN A 344 0.06 -11.71 -9.93
C GLN A 344 -0.76 -11.19 -11.12
N GLY A 345 -1.40 -12.11 -11.84
CA GLY A 345 -2.37 -11.83 -12.89
C GLY A 345 -2.62 -13.05 -13.76
N LYS A 346 -3.19 -12.81 -14.95
CA LYS A 346 -3.64 -13.84 -15.90
C LYS A 346 -2.76 -13.98 -17.13
N GLU A 347 -1.84 -13.05 -17.37
CA GLU A 347 -0.99 -13.08 -18.55
C GLU A 347 0.16 -14.06 -18.39
N PHE A 348 0.62 -14.58 -19.52
CA PHE A 348 1.81 -15.41 -19.58
C PHE A 348 3.03 -14.56 -19.93
N GLN A 349 4.12 -14.72 -19.17
CA GLN A 349 5.34 -13.96 -19.45
C GLN A 349 6.01 -14.47 -20.72
N LYS A 350 5.91 -13.68 -21.80
CA LYS A 350 6.50 -13.98 -23.10
C LYS A 350 8.01 -13.80 -23.05
N GLY A 351 8.76 -14.81 -23.49
CA GLY A 351 10.21 -14.69 -23.66
C GLY A 351 10.56 -13.82 -24.87
N ALA A 352 11.41 -12.80 -24.67
CA ALA A 352 12.05 -12.07 -25.76
C ALA A 352 13.37 -12.76 -26.15
N LEU A 353 13.56 -13.04 -27.43
CA LEU A 353 14.84 -13.54 -27.96
C LEU A 353 15.75 -12.35 -28.33
N PRO A 354 16.98 -12.28 -27.82
CA PRO A 354 18.01 -11.38 -28.37
C PRO A 354 18.54 -11.95 -29.69
N CYS A 355 17.73 -11.80 -30.76
CA CYS A 355 17.99 -12.24 -32.14
C CYS A 355 18.07 -13.78 -32.36
N PRO A 356 17.92 -14.28 -33.61
CA PRO A 356 17.51 -15.67 -33.90
C PRO A 356 18.73 -16.64 -34.02
N PRO A 357 18.57 -18.00 -34.03
CA PRO A 357 17.39 -18.69 -34.59
C PRO A 357 16.97 -20.08 -34.02
N LYS A 358 15.94 -20.61 -34.72
CA LYS A 358 15.53 -22.03 -34.96
C LYS A 358 14.48 -22.68 -34.03
N PRO A 359 13.57 -23.50 -34.62
CA PRO A 359 12.44 -24.08 -33.91
C PRO A 359 12.74 -25.45 -33.32
N ALA A 360 12.17 -25.72 -32.14
CA ALA A 360 11.92 -27.07 -31.67
C ALA A 360 10.48 -27.10 -31.11
N GLN A 361 9.61 -27.88 -31.75
CA GLN A 361 8.34 -28.28 -31.17
C GLN A 361 8.55 -29.63 -30.48
N GLU A 362 8.39 -29.66 -29.16
CA GLU A 362 8.05 -30.90 -28.46
C GLU A 362 6.90 -30.61 -27.48
N LYS A 363 5.76 -31.27 -27.71
CA LYS A 363 4.63 -31.26 -26.76
C LYS A 363 4.91 -32.30 -25.67
N VAL A 364 5.62 -31.87 -24.63
CA VAL A 364 5.82 -32.66 -23.41
C VAL A 364 4.49 -32.79 -22.65
N GLN A 365 4.18 -33.97 -22.10
CA GLN A 365 3.08 -34.12 -21.15
C GLN A 365 3.39 -33.32 -19.88
N THR A 366 2.62 -32.25 -19.63
CA THR A 366 2.95 -31.23 -18.63
C THR A 366 2.61 -31.67 -17.21
N GLN A 367 3.64 -31.86 -16.37
CA GLN A 367 3.53 -32.06 -14.91
C GLN A 367 3.52 -30.72 -14.13
N LEU A 368 3.18 -29.61 -14.80
CA LEU A 368 3.19 -28.25 -14.26
C LEU A 368 1.75 -27.72 -14.10
N GLU A 369 1.51 -27.03 -12.99
CA GLU A 369 0.26 -26.36 -12.62
C GLU A 369 0.49 -24.84 -12.46
N GLU A 370 -0.59 -24.07 -12.55
CA GLU A 370 -0.62 -22.60 -12.45
C GLU A 370 -1.42 -22.14 -11.22
N ASP A 371 -1.01 -21.04 -10.59
CA ASP A 371 -1.60 -20.54 -9.33
C ASP A 371 -2.66 -19.40 -9.51
N SER A 372 -3.38 -19.32 -10.64
CA SER A 372 -4.26 -18.16 -10.96
C SER A 372 -5.77 -18.34 -10.70
N GLY A 373 -6.44 -17.26 -10.24
CA GLY A 373 -7.91 -17.10 -10.19
C GLY A 373 -8.42 -15.82 -10.89
N PRO A 374 -9.71 -15.42 -10.76
CA PRO A 374 -10.25 -14.26 -11.48
C PRO A 374 -10.39 -12.92 -10.70
N VAL A 375 -9.67 -11.86 -11.15
CA VAL A 375 -10.08 -10.41 -11.21
C VAL A 375 -10.18 -9.63 -9.87
N TYR A 376 -9.67 -8.42 -9.64
CA TYR A 376 -8.53 -7.60 -10.12
C TYR A 376 -7.77 -7.04 -8.87
N GLY A 377 -6.68 -6.26 -9.05
CA GLY A 377 -6.54 -4.89 -8.47
C GLY A 377 -5.66 -4.61 -7.23
N GLU A 378 -4.52 -3.93 -7.47
CA GLU A 378 -3.78 -2.93 -6.63
C GLU A 378 -3.00 -3.30 -5.33
N THR A 379 -2.16 -2.35 -4.86
CA THR A 379 -0.73 -2.55 -4.47
C THR A 379 -0.37 -2.47 -2.96
N VAL A 380 0.94 -2.45 -2.65
CA VAL A 380 1.59 -2.90 -1.39
C VAL A 380 2.17 -1.71 -0.58
N PRO A 381 2.16 -1.71 0.78
CA PRO A 381 2.53 -0.56 1.62
C PRO A 381 4.06 -0.28 1.76
N SER A 382 4.38 0.85 2.41
CA SER A 382 5.63 1.61 2.29
C SER A 382 6.51 1.67 3.56
N ASP A 383 6.38 0.73 4.50
CA ASP A 383 7.12 0.74 5.77
C ASP A 383 8.54 0.16 5.68
N ALA A 384 9.42 0.53 6.60
CA ALA A 384 10.84 0.16 6.62
C ALA A 384 11.12 -1.28 7.14
N ASP A 385 12.28 -1.80 6.76
CA ASP A 385 12.77 -3.14 7.10
C ASP A 385 11.90 -4.31 6.58
N PHE A 386 11.11 -4.08 5.52
CA PHE A 386 10.38 -5.14 4.82
C PHE A 386 11.18 -5.66 3.62
N LEU A 387 10.98 -6.94 3.32
CA LEU A 387 11.34 -7.55 2.04
C LEU A 387 10.19 -8.43 1.59
N ILE A 388 9.74 -8.27 0.35
CA ILE A 388 8.62 -9.00 -0.23
C ILE A 388 9.11 -9.63 -1.54
N GLY A 389 9.42 -10.92 -1.48
CA GLY A 389 9.77 -11.74 -2.64
C GLY A 389 8.52 -12.32 -3.29
N MET A 390 8.08 -11.73 -4.40
CA MET A 390 6.99 -12.25 -5.21
C MET A 390 7.51 -13.30 -6.20
N ALA A 391 6.82 -14.43 -6.34
CA ALA A 391 7.21 -15.51 -7.25
C ALA A 391 7.21 -15.14 -8.74
N THR A 392 6.45 -14.11 -9.12
CA THR A 392 6.35 -13.62 -10.49
C THR A 392 6.10 -12.10 -10.50
N VAL A 393 6.44 -11.43 -11.60
CA VAL A 393 6.13 -10.00 -11.80
C VAL A 393 4.62 -9.76 -11.93
N GLU A 394 4.20 -8.52 -11.73
CA GLU A 394 2.81 -8.09 -11.94
C GLU A 394 2.24 -8.51 -13.30
N GLU A 395 0.92 -8.73 -13.32
CA GLU A 395 0.11 -9.28 -14.42
C GLU A 395 0.43 -10.74 -14.82
N CYS A 396 1.57 -11.29 -14.40
CA CYS A 396 2.04 -12.61 -14.84
C CYS A 396 1.61 -13.78 -13.92
N LYS A 397 1.62 -14.98 -14.50
CA LYS A 397 1.47 -16.25 -13.76
C LYS A 397 2.77 -16.74 -13.12
N SER A 398 2.63 -17.66 -12.16
CA SER A 398 3.71 -18.43 -11.54
C SER A 398 3.39 -19.94 -11.63
N PHE A 399 4.43 -20.77 -11.72
CA PHE A 399 4.30 -22.20 -12.00
C PHE A 399 4.76 -23.08 -10.83
N ARG A 400 4.08 -24.22 -10.68
CA ARG A 400 4.43 -25.31 -9.74
C ARG A 400 4.58 -26.64 -10.44
N HIS A 401 5.46 -27.49 -9.96
CA HIS A 401 5.53 -28.89 -10.36
C HIS A 401 4.82 -29.78 -9.33
N VAL A 402 3.94 -30.67 -9.81
CA VAL A 402 3.00 -31.42 -8.94
C VAL A 402 3.66 -32.39 -7.96
N VAL A 403 4.92 -32.75 -8.20
CA VAL A 403 5.72 -33.64 -7.33
C VAL A 403 6.82 -32.89 -6.56
N THR A 404 7.44 -31.88 -7.17
CA THR A 404 8.67 -31.26 -6.64
C THR A 404 8.47 -29.86 -6.07
N GLY A 405 7.24 -29.34 -6.04
CA GLY A 405 6.95 -28.01 -5.49
C GLY A 405 7.10 -26.87 -6.49
N SER A 406 6.90 -25.65 -6.00
CA SER A 406 6.89 -24.41 -6.77
C SER A 406 8.29 -24.00 -7.19
N ILE A 407 8.44 -23.67 -8.48
CA ILE A 407 9.73 -23.33 -9.09
C ILE A 407 10.44 -22.20 -8.33
N TYR A 408 9.69 -21.19 -7.91
CA TYR A 408 10.23 -20.07 -7.13
C TYR A 408 10.71 -20.51 -5.74
N ILE A 409 9.88 -21.22 -4.97
CA ILE A 409 10.23 -21.62 -3.59
C ILE A 409 11.41 -22.59 -3.59
N GLN A 410 11.39 -23.60 -4.45
CA GLN A 410 12.52 -24.54 -4.53
C GLN A 410 13.83 -23.84 -4.93
N LYS A 411 13.79 -22.89 -5.87
CA LYS A 411 14.98 -22.10 -6.25
C LYS A 411 15.40 -21.10 -5.18
N LEU A 412 14.47 -20.48 -4.47
CA LEU A 412 14.75 -19.64 -3.31
C LEU A 412 15.50 -20.44 -2.24
N CYS A 413 14.96 -21.60 -1.86
CA CYS A 413 15.57 -22.47 -0.87
C CYS A 413 16.95 -22.99 -1.31
N GLU A 414 17.10 -23.42 -2.56
CA GLU A 414 18.39 -23.88 -3.13
C GLU A 414 19.45 -22.76 -3.10
N MET A 415 19.09 -21.51 -3.41
CA MET A 415 20.06 -20.39 -3.39
C MET A 415 20.38 -19.93 -1.96
N LEU A 416 19.41 -19.96 -1.04
CA LEU A 416 19.63 -19.70 0.38
C LEU A 416 20.57 -20.74 1.00
N GLU A 417 20.32 -22.03 0.76
CA GLU A 417 21.14 -23.14 1.27
C GLU A 417 22.58 -23.05 0.74
N LYS A 418 22.76 -22.91 -0.58
CA LYS A 418 24.10 -22.72 -1.18
C LYS A 418 24.85 -21.50 -0.68
N SER A 419 24.14 -20.43 -0.33
CA SER A 419 24.77 -19.25 0.25
C SER A 419 25.20 -19.50 1.69
N ALA A 420 24.36 -20.16 2.49
CA ALA A 420 24.66 -20.53 3.88
C ALA A 420 25.80 -21.54 4.03
N GLU A 421 26.00 -22.41 3.03
CA GLU A 421 27.12 -23.37 2.93
C GLU A 421 28.42 -22.72 2.41
N SER A 422 28.35 -21.50 1.87
CA SER A 422 29.51 -20.78 1.35
C SER A 422 30.44 -20.31 2.47
N THR A 423 31.75 -20.25 2.18
CA THR A 423 32.74 -19.58 3.06
C THR A 423 32.51 -18.07 3.13
N GLU A 424 31.96 -17.48 2.07
CA GLU A 424 31.49 -16.10 2.03
C GLU A 424 29.99 -16.13 1.68
N PRO A 425 29.08 -16.07 2.68
CA PRO A 425 27.65 -16.06 2.45
C PRO A 425 27.20 -14.70 1.88
N ASP A 426 26.34 -14.76 0.87
CA ASP A 426 25.77 -13.60 0.20
C ASP A 426 24.70 -12.91 1.07
N ASP A 427 24.47 -11.62 0.84
CA ASP A 427 23.29 -10.94 1.38
C ASP A 427 22.00 -11.36 0.65
N ILE A 428 20.85 -11.17 1.31
CA ILE A 428 19.54 -11.61 0.81
C ILE A 428 19.16 -11.03 -0.56
N LEU A 429 19.61 -9.82 -0.91
CA LEU A 429 19.32 -9.19 -2.21
C LEU A 429 20.19 -9.80 -3.32
N SER A 430 21.44 -10.11 -3.00
CA SER A 430 22.33 -10.89 -3.88
C SER A 430 21.78 -12.31 -4.11
N ILE A 431 21.25 -12.97 -3.07
CA ILE A 431 20.57 -14.28 -3.17
C ILE A 431 19.34 -14.17 -4.09
N LEU A 432 18.45 -13.20 -3.86
CA LEU A 432 17.25 -13.02 -4.68
C LEU A 432 17.57 -12.67 -6.14
N THR A 433 18.68 -11.96 -6.40
CA THR A 433 19.18 -11.72 -7.75
C THR A 433 19.61 -13.02 -8.44
N ARG A 434 20.22 -13.96 -7.71
CA ARG A 434 20.52 -15.31 -8.21
C ARG A 434 19.24 -16.12 -8.44
N VAL A 435 18.23 -16.03 -7.56
CA VAL A 435 16.92 -16.67 -7.76
C VAL A 435 16.26 -16.17 -9.05
N ASN A 436 16.26 -14.84 -9.29
CA ASN A 436 15.74 -14.26 -10.53
C ASN A 436 16.46 -14.83 -11.77
N LYS A 437 17.80 -14.91 -11.72
CA LYS A 437 18.63 -15.47 -12.80
C LYS A 437 18.32 -16.96 -13.07
N GLU A 438 18.12 -17.78 -12.05
CA GLU A 438 17.86 -19.22 -12.26
C GLU A 438 16.41 -19.52 -12.66
N VAL A 439 15.42 -18.80 -12.13
CA VAL A 439 14.00 -18.97 -12.53
C VAL A 439 13.78 -18.50 -13.97
N SER A 440 14.33 -17.34 -14.36
CA SER A 440 14.16 -16.78 -15.71
C SER A 440 14.83 -17.58 -16.84
N LYS A 441 15.83 -18.40 -16.54
CA LYS A 441 16.41 -19.35 -17.51
C LYS A 441 15.41 -20.41 -17.94
N GLY A 442 14.53 -20.86 -17.05
CA GLY A 442 13.61 -21.97 -17.31
C GLY A 442 12.63 -21.70 -18.45
N ASN A 443 12.04 -22.79 -18.97
CA ASN A 443 10.96 -22.74 -19.95
C ASN A 443 9.82 -23.58 -19.39
N TYR A 444 8.70 -22.93 -19.09
CA TYR A 444 7.56 -23.51 -18.40
C TYR A 444 6.38 -23.46 -19.36
N MET A 445 6.09 -24.59 -20.03
CA MET A 445 5.01 -24.70 -21.02
C MET A 445 5.14 -23.70 -22.20
N GLY A 446 6.37 -23.37 -22.61
CA GLY A 446 6.63 -22.35 -23.65
C GLY A 446 6.73 -20.92 -23.12
N GLN A 447 6.55 -20.72 -21.81
CA GLN A 447 6.52 -19.42 -21.15
C GLN A 447 7.73 -19.21 -20.22
N LYS A 448 7.92 -17.96 -19.80
CA LYS A 448 8.89 -17.57 -18.78
C LYS A 448 8.22 -17.32 -17.43
N GLN A 449 9.04 -17.23 -16.40
CA GLN A 449 8.68 -16.72 -15.08
C GLN A 449 9.83 -15.85 -14.59
N MET A 450 9.53 -14.72 -13.94
CA MET A 450 10.51 -13.79 -13.40
C MET A 450 10.02 -13.34 -12.03
N PRO A 451 10.67 -13.74 -10.92
CA PRO A 451 10.31 -13.27 -9.60
C PRO A 451 10.61 -11.77 -9.44
N GLN A 452 9.88 -11.12 -8.52
CA GLN A 452 9.97 -9.67 -8.29
C GLN A 452 10.16 -9.39 -6.80
N PRO A 453 11.40 -9.19 -6.32
CA PRO A 453 11.65 -8.70 -4.98
C PRO A 453 11.36 -7.19 -4.90
N LYS A 454 10.55 -6.78 -3.91
CA LYS A 454 10.38 -5.39 -3.47
C LYS A 454 10.90 -5.29 -2.03
N TYR A 455 11.67 -4.26 -1.67
CA TYR A 455 12.30 -4.17 -0.34
C TYR A 455 12.48 -2.74 0.15
N THR A 456 12.51 -2.61 1.47
CA THR A 456 12.77 -1.39 2.25
C THR A 456 13.75 -1.67 3.40
N LEU A 457 14.53 -2.76 3.28
CA LEU A 457 15.62 -3.10 4.20
C LEU A 457 16.63 -1.94 4.31
N THR A 458 16.99 -1.60 5.54
CA THR A 458 17.90 -0.49 5.87
C THR A 458 19.34 -0.95 6.07
N LYS A 459 19.57 -2.26 6.24
CA LYS A 459 20.87 -2.91 6.42
C LYS A 459 20.98 -4.17 5.55
N LYS A 460 22.19 -4.68 5.35
CA LYS A 460 22.42 -6.00 4.72
C LYS A 460 21.93 -7.10 5.65
N LEU A 461 21.23 -8.08 5.10
CA LEU A 461 20.81 -9.29 5.81
C LEU A 461 21.54 -10.49 5.23
N VAL A 462 22.27 -11.23 6.08
CA VAL A 462 22.96 -12.47 5.72
C VAL A 462 22.38 -13.59 6.58
N LEU A 463 21.90 -14.66 5.93
CA LEU A 463 21.35 -15.83 6.61
C LEU A 463 22.39 -16.95 6.60
N THR A 464 22.78 -17.42 7.78
CA THR A 464 23.79 -18.48 8.00
C THR A 464 23.18 -19.61 8.82
N PHE A 465 23.61 -20.86 8.64
CA PHE A 465 23.13 -21.93 9.51
C PHE A 465 23.55 -21.71 10.97
N VAL A 466 22.68 -22.07 11.91
CA VAL A 466 23.06 -22.14 13.31
C VAL A 466 24.03 -23.30 13.46
N LYS A 467 25.15 -23.07 14.14
CA LYS A 467 26.09 -24.15 14.45
C LYS A 467 25.43 -25.05 15.49
N GLU A 468 25.18 -26.30 15.14
CA GLU A 468 24.81 -27.31 16.14
C GLU A 468 25.94 -27.36 17.19
N ASN A 469 25.59 -27.13 18.45
CA ASN A 469 26.50 -27.38 19.56
C ASN A 469 26.71 -28.89 19.65
N MET A 470 27.80 -29.38 19.05
CA MET A 470 28.31 -30.73 19.29
C MET A 470 28.75 -30.83 20.76
N ASN A 471 27.82 -31.28 21.60
CA ASN A 471 28.06 -31.74 22.97
C ASN A 471 28.61 -33.18 22.98
#